data_AF-A0A1Z5HUP9-F1
#
_entry.id   AF-A0A1Z5HUP9-F1
#
_cell.length_a   1.000
_cell.length_b   1.000
_cell.length_c   1.000
_cell.angle_alpha   90.00
_cell.angle_beta   90.00
_cell.angle_gamma   90.00
#
_symmetry.space_group_name_H-M   'P 1'
#
loop_
_entity.id
_entity.type
_entity.pdbx_description
1 polymer ?
#
loop_
_entity_poly.entity_id
_entity_poly.type
_entity_poly.pdbx_seq_one_letter_code
_entity_poly.pdbx_strand_id
1 'polypeptide(L)'
;MATKFPRVAENFFREKGMQVEIVKLHGNIELAPRVGLAEMIVDIVSTGRTLRENELVAIADIFSATARLIANRVSYRMKYERICRLVEQFRRVVEEEGEEKNDQNFECRGPRS
;
A
#
# COMPACT_ATOMS: atom_id res chain seq x y z
N MET A 1 -6.44 -15.78 11.61
CA MET A 1 -6.51 -14.40 11.08
C MET A 1 -6.65 -14.46 9.56
N ALA A 2 -7.45 -13.58 8.94
CA ALA A 2 -7.68 -13.58 7.49
C ALA A 2 -7.15 -12.31 6.79
N THR A 3 -6.56 -12.46 5.59
CA THR A 3 -5.99 -11.32 4.85
C THR A 3 -5.78 -11.61 3.35
N LYS A 4 -5.73 -10.55 2.53
CA LYS A 4 -5.17 -10.59 1.16
C LYS A 4 -3.65 -10.48 1.13
N PHE A 5 -3.02 -10.10 2.24
CA PHE A 5 -1.61 -9.72 2.34
C PHE A 5 -0.85 -10.63 3.32
N PRO A 6 -0.75 -11.96 3.06
CA PRO A 6 -0.18 -12.91 4.02
C PRO A 6 1.23 -12.52 4.44
N ARG A 7 2.11 -12.15 3.50
CA ARG A 7 3.49 -11.75 3.82
C ARG A 7 3.58 -10.51 4.72
N VAL A 8 2.70 -9.53 4.51
CA VAL A 8 2.66 -8.31 5.33
C VAL A 8 2.26 -8.68 6.76
N ALA A 9 1.19 -9.47 6.90
CA ALA A 9 0.70 -9.89 8.19
C ALA A 9 1.70 -10.80 8.92
N GLU A 10 2.31 -11.78 8.23
CA GLU A 10 3.36 -12.63 8.79
C GLU A 10 4.50 -11.81 9.39
N ASN A 11 4.99 -10.81 8.66
CA ASN A 11 6.09 -9.97 9.14
C ASN A 11 5.67 -9.18 10.38
N PHE A 12 4.49 -8.54 10.35
CA PHE A 12 3.98 -7.78 11.49
C PHE A 12 3.84 -8.62 12.77
N PHE A 13 3.28 -9.83 12.67
CA PHE A 13 3.12 -10.70 13.83
C PHE A 13 4.43 -11.34 14.28
N ARG A 14 5.32 -11.68 13.34
CA ARG A 14 6.66 -12.21 13.63
C ARG A 14 7.51 -11.21 14.40
N GLU A 15 7.48 -9.94 14.02
CA GLU A 15 8.19 -8.85 14.73
C GLU A 15 7.68 -8.67 16.17
N LYS A 16 6.44 -9.05 16.45
CA LYS A 16 5.83 -9.05 17.79
C LYS A 16 6.00 -10.36 18.55
N GLY A 17 6.68 -11.37 17.98
CA GLY A 17 6.83 -12.69 18.60
C GLY A 17 5.52 -13.47 18.71
N MET A 18 4.52 -13.14 17.89
CA MET A 18 3.19 -13.75 17.92
C MET A 18 3.07 -14.81 16.81
N GLN A 19 2.69 -16.03 17.19
CA GLN A 19 2.32 -17.06 16.23
C GLN A 19 0.86 -16.87 15.80
N VAL A 20 0.63 -16.76 14.49
CA VAL A 20 -0.72 -16.60 13.92
C VAL A 20 -0.95 -17.58 12.79
N GLU A 21 -2.14 -18.19 12.75
CA GLU A 21 -2.60 -18.94 11.59
C GLU A 21 -3.23 -18.00 10.56
N ILE A 22 -2.76 -18.08 9.32
CA ILE A 22 -3.13 -17.15 8.24
C ILE A 22 -4.01 -17.84 7.22
N VAL A 23 -5.24 -17.36 7.11
CA VAL A 23 -6.18 -17.74 6.06
C VAL A 23 -6.09 -16.71 4.94
N LYS A 24 -5.45 -17.09 3.82
CA LYS A 24 -5.36 -16.23 2.65
C LYS A 24 -6.72 -16.14 1.96
N LEU A 25 -7.21 -14.93 1.78
CA LEU A 25 -8.44 -14.63 1.04
C LEU A 25 -8.15 -13.73 -0.15
N HIS A 26 -9.05 -13.72 -1.14
CA HIS A 26 -8.91 -12.91 -2.36
C HIS A 26 -9.88 -11.71 -2.41
N GLY A 27 -10.92 -11.70 -1.57
CA GLY A 27 -12.00 -10.72 -1.55
C GLY A 27 -12.81 -10.84 -0.26
N ASN A 28 -13.66 -9.84 0.01
CA ASN A 28 -14.64 -9.81 1.11
C ASN A 28 -14.06 -10.25 2.47
N ILE A 29 -13.02 -9.55 2.91
CA ILE A 29 -12.26 -9.93 4.10
C ILE A 29 -13.09 -9.74 5.37
N GLU A 30 -13.95 -8.73 5.35
CA GLU A 30 -14.93 -8.39 6.39
C GLU A 30 -15.93 -9.52 6.67
N LEU A 31 -16.15 -10.45 5.72
CA LEU A 31 -17.01 -11.61 5.97
C LEU A 31 -16.33 -12.67 6.86
N ALA A 32 -14.99 -12.72 6.90
CA ALA A 32 -14.29 -13.78 7.63
C ALA A 32 -14.60 -13.78 9.13
N PRO A 33 -14.63 -12.63 9.84
CA PRO A 33 -15.14 -12.56 11.20
C PRO A 33 -16.63 -12.88 11.30
N ARG A 34 -17.44 -12.36 10.38
CA ARG A 34 -18.90 -12.51 10.40
C ARG A 34 -19.38 -13.96 10.34
N VAL A 35 -18.65 -14.82 9.63
CA VAL A 35 -18.98 -16.25 9.49
C VAL A 35 -18.15 -17.16 10.42
N GLY A 36 -17.33 -16.58 11.30
CA GLY A 36 -16.48 -17.34 12.24
C GLY A 36 -15.27 -18.03 11.59
N LEU A 37 -14.87 -17.63 10.39
CA LEU A 37 -13.68 -18.17 9.71
C LEU A 37 -12.38 -17.65 10.35
N ALA A 38 -12.38 -16.43 10.88
CA ALA A 38 -11.22 -15.85 11.56
C ALA A 38 -11.65 -14.81 12.60
N GLU A 39 -10.99 -14.78 13.75
CA GLU A 39 -11.28 -13.82 14.82
C GLU A 39 -10.83 -12.38 14.50
N MET A 40 -9.89 -12.22 13.57
CA MET A 40 -9.32 -10.93 13.20
C MET A 40 -8.93 -10.91 11.72
N ILE A 41 -8.87 -9.69 11.17
CA ILE A 41 -8.47 -9.46 9.78
C ILE A 41 -7.31 -8.46 9.70
N VAL A 42 -6.54 -8.57 8.62
CA VAL A 42 -5.59 -7.55 8.18
C VAL A 42 -5.97 -7.13 6.77
N ASP A 43 -6.37 -5.87 6.60
CA ASP A 43 -6.72 -5.30 5.29
C ASP A 43 -6.36 -3.81 5.23
N ILE A 44 -6.35 -3.25 4.02
CA ILE A 44 -6.12 -1.83 3.79
C ILE A 44 -7.43 -1.08 4.00
N VAL A 45 -7.38 -0.02 4.81
CA VAL A 45 -8.52 0.85 5.08
C VAL A 45 -8.15 2.31 4.83
N SER A 46 -9.14 3.12 4.45
CA SER A 46 -8.99 4.57 4.28
C SER A 46 -9.66 5.31 5.44
N THR A 47 -10.88 5.81 5.28
CA THR A 47 -11.61 6.57 6.32
C THR A 47 -12.17 5.71 7.47
N GLY A 48 -11.93 4.39 7.44
CA GLY A 48 -12.50 3.45 8.41
C GLY A 48 -14.01 3.18 8.25
N ARG A 49 -14.68 3.77 7.25
CA ARG A 49 -16.11 3.56 6.99
C ARG A 49 -16.46 2.08 6.83
N THR A 50 -15.71 1.36 6.01
CA THR A 50 -15.92 -0.08 5.75
C THR A 50 -15.81 -0.94 7.01
N LEU A 51 -14.94 -0.57 7.96
CA LEU A 51 -14.85 -1.28 9.24
C LEU A 51 -16.14 -1.11 10.05
N ARG A 52 -16.62 0.13 10.17
CA ARG A 52 -17.84 0.45 10.94
C ARG A 52 -19.09 -0.21 10.37
N GLU A 53 -19.22 -0.23 9.04
CA GLU A 53 -20.33 -0.88 8.34
C GLU A 53 -20.37 -2.40 8.57
N ASN A 54 -19.25 -3.01 8.97
CA ASN A 54 -19.12 -4.43 9.27
C ASN A 54 -18.88 -4.72 10.75
N GLU A 55 -19.16 -3.74 11.64
CA GLU A 55 -19.01 -3.88 13.09
C GLU A 55 -17.57 -4.22 13.52
N LEU A 56 -16.58 -3.82 12.72
CA LEU A 56 -15.17 -4.02 12.98
C LEU A 56 -14.54 -2.78 13.63
N VAL A 57 -13.57 -3.02 14.51
CA VAL A 57 -12.80 -1.98 15.18
C VAL A 57 -11.33 -2.13 14.79
N ALA A 58 -10.69 -1.01 14.43
CA ALA A 58 -9.25 -0.98 14.19
C ALA A 58 -8.50 -1.13 15.52
N ILE A 59 -7.69 -2.17 15.65
CA ILE A 59 -6.96 -2.49 16.90
C ILE A 59 -5.47 -2.21 16.82
N ALA A 60 -4.91 -2.10 15.61
CA ALA A 60 -3.51 -1.81 15.38
C ALA A 60 -3.29 -1.30 13.95
N ASP A 61 -2.39 -0.33 13.81
CA ASP A 61 -1.87 0.11 12.52
C ASP A 61 -0.60 -0.67 12.18
N ILE A 62 -0.49 -1.13 10.92
CA ILE A 62 0.69 -1.83 10.43
C ILE A 62 1.64 -0.84 9.74
N PHE A 63 1.16 -0.13 8.71
CA PHE A 63 1.86 0.98 8.06
C PHE A 63 0.90 1.83 7.23
N SER A 64 1.31 3.06 6.92
CA SER A 64 0.66 3.92 5.93
C SER A 64 1.10 3.55 4.51
N ALA A 65 0.16 3.37 3.59
CA ALA A 65 0.45 3.13 2.18
C ALA A 65 0.34 4.43 1.38
N THR A 66 1.24 4.64 0.43
CA THR A 66 1.21 5.76 -0.52
C THR A 66 1.19 5.22 -1.95
N ALA A 67 0.53 5.93 -2.87
CA ALA A 67 0.71 5.67 -4.29
C ALA A 67 2.15 6.05 -4.71
N ARG A 68 2.80 5.17 -5.50
CA ARG A 68 4.15 5.43 -6.04
C ARG A 68 4.18 5.14 -7.53
N LEU A 69 4.76 6.06 -8.31
CA LEU A 69 5.08 5.80 -9.71
C LEU A 69 6.36 4.98 -9.80
N ILE A 70 6.25 3.73 -10.27
CA ILE A 70 7.37 2.80 -10.37
C ILE A 70 7.65 2.52 -11.85
N ALA A 71 8.91 2.69 -12.26
CA ALA A 71 9.36 2.37 -13.61
C ALA A 71 10.31 1.15 -13.61
N ASN A 72 10.11 0.23 -14.55
CA ASN A 72 11.08 -0.83 -14.81
C ASN A 72 12.43 -0.23 -15.24
N ARG A 73 13.55 -0.76 -14.71
CA ARG A 73 14.90 -0.22 -14.94
C ARG A 73 15.31 -0.17 -16.42
N VAL A 74 15.03 -1.23 -17.18
CA VAL A 74 15.38 -1.29 -18.62
C VAL A 74 14.51 -0.32 -19.41
N SER A 75 13.20 -0.32 -19.14
CA SER A 75 12.28 0.64 -19.78
C SER A 75 12.64 2.08 -19.45
N TYR A 76 13.08 2.36 -18.22
CA TYR A 76 13.54 3.68 -17.80
C TYR A 76 14.73 4.17 -18.61
N ARG A 77 15.70 3.29 -18.88
CA ARG A 77 16.85 3.62 -19.73
C ARG A 77 16.45 3.83 -21.19
N MET A 78 15.68 2.90 -21.76
CA MET A 78 15.34 2.91 -23.18
C MET A 78 14.30 3.97 -23.56
N LYS A 79 13.43 4.35 -22.62
CA LYS A 79 12.31 5.30 -22.83
C LYS A 79 12.43 6.51 -21.91
N TYR A 80 13.67 6.90 -21.59
CA TYR A 80 13.99 7.90 -20.59
C TYR A 80 13.21 9.21 -20.78
N GLU A 81 13.27 9.81 -21.97
CA GLU A 81 12.57 11.06 -22.26
C GLU A 81 11.06 10.96 -22.07
N ARG A 82 10.45 9.87 -22.54
CA ARG A 82 9.01 9.65 -22.38
C ARG A 82 8.63 9.50 -20.90
N ILE A 83 9.43 8.78 -20.13
CA ILE A 83 9.14 8.54 -18.71
C ILE A 83 9.36 9.83 -17.91
N CYS A 84 10.42 10.60 -18.18
CA CYS A 84 10.65 11.86 -17.48
C CYS A 84 9.57 12.90 -17.79
N ARG A 85 9.10 13.01 -19.03
CA ARG A 85 7.92 13.84 -19.35
C ARG A 85 6.69 13.43 -18.55
N LEU A 86 6.44 12.12 -18.41
CA LEU A 86 5.33 11.63 -17.60
C LEU A 86 5.50 12.01 -16.12
N VAL A 87 6.70 11.83 -15.57
CA VAL A 87 7.01 12.22 -14.18
C VAL A 87 6.76 13.71 -13.95
N GLU A 88 7.19 14.58 -14.86
CA GLU A 88 6.94 16.03 -14.78
C GLU A 88 5.45 16.36 -14.84
N GLN A 89 4.68 15.68 -15.68
CA GLN A 89 3.23 15.86 -15.74
C GLN A 89 2.54 15.45 -14.44
N PHE A 90 2.91 14.29 -13.87
CA PHE A 90 2.38 13.86 -12.56
C PHE A 90 2.74 14.84 -11.44
N ARG A 91 3.97 15.39 -11.45
CA ARG A 91 4.38 16.38 -10.44
C ARG A 91 3.51 17.62 -10.45
N ARG A 92 3.29 18.21 -11.63
CA ARG A 92 2.47 19.43 -11.74
C ARG A 92 1.09 19.22 -11.13
N VAL A 93 0.43 18.12 -11.47
CA VAL A 93 -0.92 17.81 -10.93
C VAL A 93 -0.88 17.58 -9.42
N VAL A 94 0.12 16.84 -8.91
CA VAL A 94 0.22 16.56 -7.47
C VAL A 94 0.60 17.79 -6.65
N GLU A 95 1.46 18.67 -7.18
CA GLU A 95 1.85 19.94 -6.54
C GLU A 95 0.72 20.97 -6.55
N GLU A 96 -0.11 20.98 -7.59
CA GLU A 96 -1.31 21.83 -7.67
C GLU A 96 -2.41 21.39 -6.68
N GLU A 97 -2.46 20.10 -6.33
CA GLU A 97 -3.43 19.55 -5.37
C GLU A 97 -2.91 19.46 -3.92
N GLY A 98 -1.61 19.69 -3.68
CA GLY A 98 -0.97 19.49 -2.37
C GLY A 98 0.03 20.58 -1.98
N GLU A 99 -0.38 21.53 -1.13
CA GLU A 99 0.53 22.41 -0.39
C GLU A 99 1.27 21.65 0.74
N GLU A 100 2.03 20.61 0.44
CA GLU A 100 3.06 20.08 1.34
C GLU A 100 4.32 19.74 0.54
N LYS A 101 5.33 20.62 0.65
CA LYS A 101 6.66 20.47 0.05
C LYS A 101 7.31 19.19 0.57
N ASN A 102 7.39 18.17 -0.27
CA ASN A 102 8.18 16.99 0.00
C ASN A 102 9.53 17.13 -0.71
N ASP A 103 10.58 17.46 0.04
CA ASP A 103 11.98 17.61 -0.42
C ASP A 103 12.63 16.25 -0.76
N GLN A 104 11.97 15.46 -1.60
CA GLN A 104 12.63 14.38 -2.32
C GLN A 104 12.88 14.85 -3.73
N ASN A 105 13.99 15.58 -3.88
CA ASN A 105 14.48 16.09 -5.15
C ASN A 105 14.89 14.90 -6.06
N PHE A 106 13.90 14.21 -6.62
CA PHE A 106 14.10 13.17 -7.60
C PHE A 106 14.33 13.86 -8.94
N GLU A 107 15.54 14.36 -9.15
CA GLU A 107 15.94 14.71 -10.50
C GLU A 107 15.84 13.45 -11.36
N CYS A 108 15.16 13.54 -12.50
CA CYS A 108 15.37 12.58 -13.56
C CYS A 108 16.85 12.67 -13.92
N ARG A 109 17.67 11.82 -13.29
CA ARG A 109 19.09 11.70 -13.59
C ARG A 109 19.20 10.73 -14.75
N GLY A 110 19.86 11.17 -15.82
CA GLY A 110 20.05 10.37 -17.03
C GLY A 110 20.60 8.99 -16.70
N PRO A 111 20.27 7.96 -17.50
CA PRO A 111 20.84 6.63 -17.28
C PRO A 111 22.36 6.73 -17.30
N ARG A 112 23.01 6.25 -16.23
CA ARG A 112 24.47 6.13 -16.21
C ARG A 112 24.89 5.15 -17.32
N SER A 113 25.83 5.59 -18.15
CA SER A 113 26.48 4.83 -19.24
C SER A 113 26.97 3.47 -18.77
#